data_AF-A0A9E5LUI6-F1
#
_entry.id   AF-A0A9E5LUI6-F1
#
_cell.length_a   1.000
_cell.length_b   1.000
_cell.length_c   1.000
_cell.angle_alpha   90.00
_cell.angle_beta   90.00
_cell.angle_gamma   90.00
#
_symmetry.space_group_name_H-M   'P 1'
#
loop_
_entity.id
_entity.type
_entity.pdbx_description
1 polymer ?
#
loop_
_entity_poly.entity_id
_entity_poly.type
_entity_poly.pdbx_seq_one_letter_code
_entity_poly.pdbx_strand_id
1 'polypeptide(L)'
;MSTDTTQPIAPTTETTIPDLLNGKDYSACIGLYQKPGCGTKPVLSGDRGGPMQLAVFGILIAAMAIIGIRIARSVRARDRALDPTD
;
A
#
# COMPACT_ATOMS: atom_id res chain seq x y z
N MET A 1 -10.59 11.46 -58.50
CA MET A 1 -11.58 12.14 -57.64
C MET A 1 -12.04 11.15 -56.58
N SER A 2 -11.61 11.33 -55.33
CA SER A 2 -12.17 10.61 -54.17
C SER A 2 -12.32 11.63 -53.04
N THR A 3 -13.55 11.74 -52.56
CA THR A 3 -14.04 12.74 -51.61
C THR A 3 -13.60 12.42 -50.18
N ASP A 4 -13.05 13.44 -49.55
CA ASP A 4 -12.73 13.55 -48.13
C ASP A 4 -14.03 13.50 -47.29
N THR A 5 -14.04 12.75 -46.19
CA THR A 5 -15.10 12.83 -45.18
C THR A 5 -14.45 12.72 -43.81
N THR A 6 -13.81 13.80 -43.41
CA THR A 6 -13.41 14.04 -42.02
C THR A 6 -14.60 14.69 -41.30
N GLN A 7 -15.33 13.93 -40.49
CA GLN A 7 -16.30 14.49 -39.54
C GLN A 7 -15.56 15.22 -38.41
N PRO A 8 -16.05 16.38 -37.93
CA PRO A 8 -15.51 17.00 -36.73
C PRO A 8 -15.88 16.15 -35.50
N ILE A 9 -14.91 15.47 -34.90
CA ILE A 9 -15.07 14.91 -33.56
C ILE A 9 -15.03 16.11 -32.62
N ALA A 10 -16.20 16.55 -32.15
CA ALA A 10 -16.29 17.55 -31.10
C ALA A 10 -15.46 17.08 -29.89
N PRO A 11 -14.56 17.91 -29.33
CA PRO A 11 -13.77 17.51 -28.18
C PRO A 11 -14.72 17.30 -27.00
N THR A 12 -15.01 16.05 -26.68
CA THR A 12 -15.76 15.68 -25.48
C THR A 12 -14.90 16.04 -24.27
N THR A 13 -15.36 17.05 -23.54
CA THR A 13 -15.09 17.36 -22.13
C THR A 13 -13.66 17.12 -21.68
N GLU A 14 -12.91 18.22 -21.53
CA GLU A 14 -11.60 18.28 -20.89
C GLU A 14 -11.54 17.39 -19.65
N THR A 15 -10.96 16.21 -19.79
CA THR A 15 -10.40 15.49 -18.64
C THR A 15 -9.13 16.24 -18.30
N THR A 16 -9.22 17.25 -17.45
CA THR A 16 -8.06 17.97 -16.94
C THR A 16 -7.28 16.99 -16.07
N ILE A 17 -6.36 16.23 -16.67
CA ILE A 17 -5.39 15.44 -15.93
C ILE A 17 -4.54 16.48 -15.17
N PRO A 18 -4.60 16.52 -13.82
CA PRO A 18 -3.81 17.49 -13.09
C PRO A 18 -2.34 17.22 -13.40
N ASP A 19 -1.61 18.26 -13.81
CA ASP A 19 -0.17 18.17 -14.03
C ASP A 19 0.52 17.93 -12.68
N LEU A 20 0.69 16.65 -12.34
CA LEU A 20 1.36 16.21 -11.11
C LEU A 20 2.88 16.45 -11.17
N LEU A 21 3.37 17.00 -12.28
CA LEU A 21 4.78 17.04 -12.63
C LEU A 21 5.34 18.45 -12.75
N ASN A 22 4.52 19.49 -12.58
CA ASN A 22 4.90 20.90 -12.70
C ASN A 22 5.75 21.16 -13.95
N GLY A 23 5.31 20.65 -15.10
CA GLY A 23 5.99 20.84 -16.39
C GLY A 23 7.33 20.11 -16.57
N LYS A 24 7.65 19.08 -15.77
CA LYS A 24 8.81 18.19 -16.02
C LYS A 24 8.40 16.94 -16.78
N ASP A 25 9.32 16.34 -17.53
CA ASP A 25 9.10 15.05 -18.19
C ASP A 25 9.01 13.90 -17.18
N TYR A 26 8.10 12.95 -17.41
CA TYR A 26 7.94 11.75 -16.57
C TYR A 26 9.25 10.98 -16.43
N SER A 27 10.05 10.94 -17.50
CA SER A 27 11.38 10.32 -17.54
C SER A 27 12.36 10.89 -16.49
N ALA A 28 12.20 12.15 -16.10
CA ALA A 28 13.04 12.80 -15.09
C ALA A 28 12.62 12.48 -13.64
N CYS A 29 11.49 11.78 -13.47
CA CYS A 29 10.85 11.49 -12.21
C CYS A 29 10.73 9.99 -11.87
N ILE A 30 10.95 9.10 -12.85
CA ILE A 30 11.07 7.65 -12.63
C ILE A 30 12.51 7.30 -12.21
N GLY A 31 12.68 6.75 -11.02
CA GLY A 31 13.97 6.32 -10.49
C GLY A 31 13.78 5.43 -9.26
N LEU A 32 14.85 4.73 -8.85
CA LEU A 32 14.84 3.85 -7.66
C LEU A 32 14.44 4.58 -6.36
N TYR A 33 14.62 5.89 -6.31
CA TYR A 33 14.24 6.75 -5.19
C TYR A 33 13.31 7.86 -5.63
N GLN A 34 12.36 8.21 -4.75
CA GLN A 34 11.39 9.28 -4.97
C GLN A 34 12.15 10.62 -5.02
N LYS A 35 12.34 11.16 -6.23
CA LYS A 35 13.11 12.38 -6.46
C LYS A 35 12.36 13.59 -5.84
N PRO A 36 13.05 14.47 -5.09
CA PRO A 36 12.41 15.64 -4.50
C PRO A 36 11.75 16.51 -5.57
N GLY A 37 10.46 16.83 -5.40
CA GLY A 37 9.70 17.65 -6.35
C GLY A 37 9.18 16.91 -7.59
N CYS A 38 9.18 15.57 -7.56
CA CYS A 38 8.44 14.69 -8.47
C CYS A 38 7.36 13.94 -7.68
N GLY A 39 6.10 14.07 -8.11
CA GLY A 39 4.94 13.43 -7.46
C GLY A 39 4.17 14.36 -6.52
N THR A 40 2.91 14.01 -6.27
CA THR A 40 2.06 14.68 -5.29
C THR A 40 2.61 14.49 -3.88
N LYS A 41 2.67 15.58 -3.12
CA LYS A 41 2.89 15.49 -1.68
C LYS A 41 1.79 14.57 -1.12
N PRO A 42 2.13 13.54 -0.33
CA PRO A 42 1.10 12.70 0.29
C PRO A 42 0.22 13.61 1.14
N VAL A 43 -1.02 13.81 0.69
CA VAL A 43 -2.00 14.68 1.35
C VAL A 43 -2.74 13.95 2.45
N LEU A 44 -2.80 12.63 2.34
CA LEU A 44 -3.47 11.76 3.28
C LEU A 44 -2.45 10.87 3.97
N SER A 45 -2.59 10.72 5.29
CA SER A 45 -1.78 9.83 6.11
C SER A 45 -1.85 8.37 5.66
N GLY A 46 -2.77 8.01 4.77
CA GLY A 46 -2.86 6.68 4.14
C GLY A 46 -1.82 6.41 3.04
N ASP A 47 -1.28 7.45 2.36
CA ASP A 47 -0.43 7.27 1.16
C ASP A 47 0.97 6.73 1.46
N ARG A 48 1.40 6.70 2.72
CA ARG A 48 2.70 6.14 3.16
C ARG A 48 2.58 5.20 4.36
N GLY A 49 1.39 4.71 4.67
CA GLY A 49 1.17 3.87 5.84
C GLY A 49 1.28 4.62 7.15
N GLY A 50 0.33 5.52 7.36
CA GLY A 50 0.18 6.26 8.61
C GLY A 50 -0.20 5.38 9.80
N PRO A 51 -0.44 6.00 10.96
CA PRO A 51 -0.62 5.29 12.24
C PRO A 51 -1.75 4.24 12.21
N MET A 52 -2.77 4.44 11.38
CA MET A 52 -3.87 3.48 11.20
C MET A 52 -3.40 2.14 10.62
N GLN A 53 -2.44 2.14 9.69
CA GLN A 53 -1.90 0.90 9.12
C GLN A 53 -1.07 0.14 10.17
N LEU A 54 -0.26 0.85 10.97
CA LEU A 54 0.49 0.25 12.08
C LEU A 54 -0.43 -0.33 13.16
N ALA A 55 -1.56 0.33 13.45
CA ALA A 55 -2.55 -0.18 14.40
C ALA A 55 -3.15 -1.51 13.94
N VAL A 56 -3.53 -1.63 12.67
CA VAL A 56 -4.07 -2.88 12.11
C VAL A 56 -3.02 -4.00 12.15
N PHE A 57 -1.79 -3.71 11.72
CA PHE A 57 -0.69 -4.68 11.83
C PHE A 57 -0.42 -5.10 13.27
N GLY A 58 -0.46 -4.16 14.21
CA GLY A 58 -0.28 -4.44 15.64
C GLY A 58 -1.35 -5.38 16.18
N ILE A 59 -2.62 -5.18 15.82
CA ILE A 59 -3.73 -6.05 16.24
C ILE A 59 -3.54 -7.47 15.69
N LEU A 60 -3.16 -7.61 14.42
CA LEU A 60 -2.93 -8.92 13.80
C LEU A 60 -1.80 -9.68 14.50
N ILE A 61 -0.68 -9.01 14.77
CA ILE A 61 0.47 -9.60 15.48
C ILE A 61 0.08 -9.99 16.91
N ALA A 62 -0.64 -9.12 17.63
CA ALA A 62 -1.08 -9.38 18.99
C ALA A 62 -2.01 -10.60 19.07
N ALA A 63 -2.96 -10.72 18.13
CA ALA A 63 -3.86 -11.88 18.06
C ALA A 63 -3.09 -13.18 17.84
N MET A 64 -2.16 -13.21 16.89
CA MET A 64 -1.29 -14.36 16.64
C MET A 64 -0.44 -14.73 17.85
N ALA A 65 0.14 -13.73 18.53
CA ALA A 65 0.96 -13.95 19.72
C ALA A 65 0.15 -14.55 20.88
N ILE A 66 -1.06 -14.06 21.13
CA ILE A 66 -1.94 -14.59 22.18
C ILE A 66 -2.25 -16.07 21.91
N ILE A 67 -2.64 -16.42 20.68
CA ILE A 67 -2.94 -17.80 20.31
C ILE A 67 -1.70 -18.68 20.52
N GLY A 68 -0.54 -18.25 20.02
CA GLY A 68 0.72 -18.98 20.18
C GLY A 68 1.11 -19.20 21.65
N ILE A 69 0.97 -18.18 22.51
CA ILE A 69 1.24 -18.28 23.94
C ILE A 69 0.32 -19.30 24.61
N ARG A 70 -0.97 -19.33 24.26
CA ARG A 70 -1.92 -20.27 24.86
C ARG A 70 -1.58 -21.71 24.49
N ILE A 71 -1.23 -21.96 23.23
CA ILE A 71 -0.79 -23.28 22.75
C ILE A 71 0.52 -23.68 23.44
N ALA A 72 1.51 -22.79 23.48
CA ALA A 72 2.80 -23.09 24.13
C ALA A 72 2.63 -23.43 25.62
N ARG A 73 1.72 -22.74 26.33
CA ARG A 73 1.40 -23.02 27.72
C ARG A 73 0.69 -24.36 27.89
N SER A 74 -0.27 -24.71 27.01
CA SER A 74 -0.96 -26.00 27.08
C SER A 74 -0.01 -27.16 26.79
N VAL A 75 0.87 -27.01 25.80
CA VAL A 75 1.90 -28.02 25.47
C VAL A 75 2.85 -28.20 26.65
N ARG A 76 3.43 -27.13 27.20
CA ARG A 76 4.32 -27.25 28.38
C ARG A 76 3.65 -27.87 29.60
N ALA A 77 2.37 -27.58 29.83
CA ALA A 77 1.63 -28.18 30.93
C ALA A 77 1.40 -29.68 30.71
N ARG A 78 1.06 -30.07 29.48
CA ARG A 78 0.95 -31.48 29.08
C ARG A 78 2.28 -32.18 29.21
N ASP A 79 3.36 -31.61 28.68
CA ASP A 79 4.69 -32.21 28.70
C ASP A 79 5.18 -32.42 30.14
N ARG A 80 4.95 -31.46 31.05
CA ARG A 80 5.23 -31.65 32.49
C ARG A 80 4.40 -32.74 33.15
N ALA A 81 3.17 -32.98 32.68
CA ALA A 81 2.33 -34.04 33.21
C ALA A 81 2.69 -35.41 32.63
N LEU A 82 3.29 -35.45 31.44
CA LEU A 82 3.73 -36.65 30.73
C LEU A 82 5.19 -37.02 30.98
N ASP A 83 5.98 -36.08 31.51
CA ASP A 83 7.34 -36.30 32.02
C ASP A 83 7.35 -36.23 33.58
N PRO A 84 6.65 -37.14 34.29
CA PRO A 84 7.05 -37.48 35.63
C PRO A 84 8.34 -38.30 35.47
N THR A 85 9.50 -37.66 35.61
CA THR A 85 10.75 -38.44 35.69
C THR A 85 10.63 -39.50 36.78
N ASP A 86 11.34 -40.62 36.58
CA ASP A 86 11.88 -41.46 37.66
C ASP A 86 12.31 -40.65 38.90
#